data_AF-A0A261BQC9-F1
#
_entry.id   AF-A0A261BQC9-F1
#
_cell.length_a   1.000
_cell.length_b   1.000
_cell.length_c   1.000
_cell.angle_alpha   90.00
_cell.angle_beta   90.00
_cell.angle_gamma   90.00
#
_symmetry.space_group_name_H-M   'P 1'
#
loop_
_entity.id
_entity.type
_entity.pdbx_description
1 polymer ?
#
loop_
_entity_poly.entity_id
_entity_poly.type
_entity_poly.pdbx_seq_one_letter_code
_entity_poly.pdbx_strand_id
1 'polypeptide(L)'
;MDAIKVFNNVAHGVKNVKTILSVFDGIDKSIKEQKKKILKPRTIMDICILQTILEKVAKSQNEELIKDFEQHEITVRLEKVALLIIQYEARDGKNLSKKEKQRLGYVVEEIECIYDHSKALMLANVLDVTGSFKL
;
A
#
# COMPACT_ATOMS: atom_id res chain seq x y z
N MET A 1 -3.68 11.17 -21.64
CA MET A 1 -4.22 11.08 -20.27
C MET A 1 -3.53 12.18 -19.46
N ASP A 2 -4.28 12.97 -18.69
CA ASP A 2 -3.83 14.26 -18.17
C ASP A 2 -2.89 14.08 -16.95
N ALA A 3 -1.67 14.64 -16.97
CA ALA A 3 -0.65 14.44 -15.92
C ALA A 3 -1.15 14.82 -14.51
N ILE A 4 -2.07 15.79 -14.45
CA ILE A 4 -2.76 16.22 -13.24
C ILE A 4 -3.57 15.07 -12.60
N LYS A 5 -4.20 14.23 -13.43
CA LYS A 5 -5.00 13.09 -12.94
C LYS A 5 -4.12 12.03 -12.29
N VAL A 6 -2.94 11.77 -12.86
CA VAL A 6 -2.03 10.74 -12.33
C VAL A 6 -1.37 11.21 -11.04
N PHE A 7 -0.96 12.48 -10.97
CA PHE A 7 -0.45 13.08 -9.72
C PHE A 7 -1.46 12.98 -8.57
N ASN A 8 -2.74 13.29 -8.86
CA ASN A 8 -3.82 13.16 -7.87
C ASN A 8 -3.98 11.69 -7.41
N ASN A 9 -3.91 10.73 -8.33
CA ASN A 9 -4.00 9.31 -7.98
C ASN A 9 -2.86 8.86 -7.04
N VAL A 10 -1.63 9.30 -7.28
CA VAL A 10 -0.48 8.94 -6.42
C VAL A 10 -0.57 9.62 -5.05
N ALA A 11 -0.99 10.89 -4.99
CA ALA A 11 -1.25 11.60 -3.74
C ALA A 11 -2.36 10.92 -2.91
N HIS A 12 -3.41 10.43 -3.58
CA HIS A 12 -4.43 9.60 -2.96
C HIS A 12 -3.86 8.29 -2.40
N GLY A 13 -2.94 7.64 -3.11
CA GLY A 13 -2.20 6.47 -2.63
C GLY A 13 -1.46 6.73 -1.31
N VAL A 14 -0.77 7.87 -1.18
CA VAL A 14 -0.08 8.28 0.07
C VAL A 14 -1.07 8.39 1.23
N LYS A 15 -2.24 8.98 0.99
CA LYS A 15 -3.30 9.10 2.01
C LYS A 15 -3.82 7.71 2.43
N ASN A 16 -4.04 6.82 1.46
CA ASN A 16 -4.54 5.46 1.72
C ASN A 16 -3.59 4.67 2.61
N VAL A 17 -2.26 4.80 2.42
CA VAL A 17 -1.27 4.16 3.29
C VAL A 17 -1.39 4.62 4.75
N LYS A 18 -1.53 5.93 4.99
CA LYS A 18 -1.74 6.47 6.34
C LYS A 18 -3.02 5.93 6.98
N THR A 19 -4.10 5.86 6.20
CA THR A 19 -5.37 5.29 6.65
C THR A 19 -5.22 3.83 7.03
N ILE A 20 -4.57 3.01 6.20
CA ILE A 20 -4.31 1.59 6.49
C ILE A 20 -3.62 1.41 7.85
N LEU A 21 -2.53 2.15 8.11
CA LEU A 21 -1.79 2.07 9.38
C LEU A 21 -2.66 2.47 10.57
N SER A 22 -3.40 3.58 10.47
CA SER A 22 -4.28 4.06 11.53
C SER A 22 -5.37 3.06 11.87
N VAL A 23 -6.00 2.47 10.85
CA VAL A 23 -7.11 1.55 11.05
C VAL A 23 -6.63 0.24 11.65
N PHE A 24 -5.48 -0.31 11.21
CA PHE A 24 -4.91 -1.50 11.84
C PHE A 24 -4.53 -1.25 13.30
N ASP A 25 -4.01 -0.08 13.66
CA ASP A 25 -3.76 0.29 15.05
C ASP A 25 -5.07 0.38 15.88
N GLY A 26 -6.14 0.92 15.29
CA GLY A 26 -7.48 0.94 15.90
C GLY A 26 -8.06 -0.45 16.14
N ILE A 27 -7.92 -1.36 15.18
CA ILE A 27 -8.34 -2.76 15.31
C ILE A 27 -7.49 -3.47 16.36
N ASP A 28 -6.16 -3.33 16.33
CA ASP A 28 -5.24 -3.94 17.31
C ASP A 28 -5.55 -3.48 18.75
N LYS A 29 -5.87 -2.19 18.96
CA LYS A 29 -6.29 -1.65 20.26
C LYS A 29 -7.63 -2.20 20.74
N SER A 30 -8.53 -2.52 19.81
CA SER A 30 -9.87 -3.05 20.10
C SER A 30 -9.84 -4.55 20.44
N ILE A 31 -8.87 -5.30 19.90
CA ILE A 31 -8.67 -6.73 20.18
C ILE A 31 -7.81 -6.89 21.45
N LYS A 32 -8.40 -6.64 22.62
CA LYS A 32 -7.70 -6.73 23.93
C LYS A 32 -7.24 -8.13 24.33
N GLU A 33 -7.76 -9.19 23.70
CA GLU A 33 -7.67 -10.56 24.24
C GLU A 33 -6.54 -11.44 23.66
N GLN A 34 -5.86 -11.06 22.57
CA GLN A 34 -4.95 -11.99 21.89
C GLN A 34 -3.44 -11.67 21.93
N LYS A 35 -3.01 -10.52 22.47
CA LYS A 35 -1.59 -10.06 22.50
C LYS A 35 -0.83 -10.13 21.15
N LYS A 36 -1.49 -10.50 20.06
CA LYS A 36 -0.93 -10.68 18.72
C LYS A 36 -1.49 -9.56 17.84
N LYS A 37 -0.59 -8.72 17.33
CA LYS A 37 -0.92 -7.71 16.32
C LYS A 37 -1.37 -8.39 15.03
N ILE A 38 -2.33 -7.79 14.33
CA ILE A 38 -2.76 -8.25 13.01
C ILE A 38 -1.63 -8.09 12.01
N LEU A 39 -0.98 -6.92 12.02
CA LEU A 39 0.19 -6.67 11.19
C LEU A 39 1.45 -7.17 11.88
N LYS A 40 2.25 -7.94 11.14
CA LYS A 40 3.61 -8.27 11.57
C LYS A 40 4.49 -7.01 11.51
N PRO A 41 5.52 -6.88 12.35
CA PRO A 41 6.45 -5.74 12.29
C PRO A 41 7.05 -5.51 10.90
N ARG A 42 7.30 -6.60 10.16
CA ARG A 42 7.80 -6.53 8.78
C ARG A 42 6.81 -5.83 7.84
N THR A 43 5.54 -6.24 7.86
CA THR A 43 4.48 -5.62 7.03
C THR A 43 4.31 -4.14 7.35
N ILE A 44 4.40 -3.74 8.63
CA ILE A 44 4.35 -2.32 9.02
C ILE A 44 5.49 -1.54 8.36
N MET A 45 6.71 -2.08 8.38
CA MET A 45 7.84 -1.45 7.72
C MET A 45 7.64 -1.35 6.21
N ASP A 46 7.14 -2.41 5.57
CA ASP A 46 6.87 -2.43 4.13
C ASP A 46 5.82 -1.38 3.74
N ILE A 47 4.78 -1.18 4.55
CA ILE A 47 3.80 -0.09 4.38
C ILE A 47 4.47 1.29 4.51
N CYS A 48 5.34 1.50 5.49
CA CYS A 48 6.05 2.78 5.66
C CYS A 48 6.99 3.08 4.47
N ILE A 49 7.69 2.07 3.96
CA ILE A 49 8.54 2.23 2.77
C ILE A 49 7.67 2.48 1.55
N LEU A 50 6.54 1.79 1.39
CA LEU A 50 5.58 2.03 0.32
C LEU A 50 5.07 3.48 0.34
N GLN A 51 4.78 4.04 1.51
CA GLN A 51 4.44 5.47 1.63
C GLN A 51 5.54 6.35 1.05
N THR A 52 6.80 6.06 1.41
CA THR A 52 7.97 6.82 0.94
C THR A 52 8.12 6.71 -0.58
N ILE A 53 7.90 5.53 -1.15
CA ILE A 53 7.93 5.30 -2.60
C ILE A 53 6.87 6.16 -3.28
N LEU A 54 5.62 6.09 -2.82
CA LEU A 54 4.52 6.87 -3.39
C LEU A 54 4.75 8.38 -3.28
N GLU A 55 5.30 8.86 -2.17
CA GLU A 55 5.68 10.27 -2.00
C GLU A 55 6.77 10.70 -3.00
N LYS A 56 7.72 9.81 -3.31
CA LYS A 56 8.75 10.07 -4.33
C LYS A 56 8.16 10.05 -5.74
N VAL A 57 7.32 9.08 -6.06
CA VAL A 57 6.63 8.98 -7.36
C VAL A 57 5.76 10.20 -7.60
N ALA A 58 5.00 10.65 -6.58
CA ALA A 58 4.19 11.86 -6.67
C ALA A 58 5.02 13.09 -7.05
N LYS A 59 6.25 13.21 -6.54
CA LYS A 59 7.14 14.34 -6.81
C LYS A 59 8.06 14.14 -8.02
N SER A 60 7.95 13.00 -8.70
CA SER A 60 8.83 12.62 -9.81
C SER A 60 8.51 13.44 -11.07
N GLN A 61 9.54 13.74 -11.86
CA GLN A 61 9.39 14.24 -13.23
C GLN A 61 9.47 13.10 -14.27
N ASN A 62 9.75 11.87 -13.84
CA ASN A 62 9.76 10.71 -14.73
C ASN A 62 8.31 10.28 -15.02
N GLU A 63 7.81 10.64 -16.20
CA GLU A 63 6.46 10.32 -16.67
C GLU A 63 6.23 8.82 -16.88
N GLU A 64 7.27 8.05 -17.22
CA GLU A 64 7.17 6.61 -17.44
C GLU A 64 6.96 5.87 -16.13
N LEU A 65 7.75 6.19 -15.09
CA LEU A 65 7.53 5.68 -13.73
C LEU A 65 6.11 5.96 -13.23
N ILE A 66 5.60 7.17 -13.52
CA ILE A 66 4.24 7.57 -13.15
C ILE A 66 3.19 6.73 -13.90
N LYS A 67 3.38 6.50 -15.21
CA LYS A 67 2.51 5.65 -16.03
C LYS A 67 2.56 4.20 -15.59
N ASP A 68 3.73 3.66 -15.22
CA ASP A 68 3.87 2.30 -14.73
C ASP A 68 3.03 2.08 -13.47
N PHE A 69 3.06 3.03 -12.53
CA PHE A 69 2.26 2.96 -11.31
C PHE A 69 0.75 2.98 -11.59
N GLU A 70 0.32 3.71 -12.62
CA GLU A 70 -1.07 3.73 -13.07
C GLU A 70 -1.46 2.43 -13.80
N GLN A 71 -0.64 1.97 -14.74
CA GLN A 71 -0.87 0.75 -15.52
C GLN A 71 -0.95 -0.49 -14.63
N HIS A 72 -0.14 -0.53 -13.57
CA HIS A 72 -0.17 -1.61 -12.58
C HIS A 72 -1.17 -1.38 -11.43
N GLU A 73 -2.02 -0.36 -11.57
CA GLU A 73 -3.10 -0.01 -10.66
C GLU A 73 -2.66 0.12 -9.19
N ILE A 74 -1.42 0.52 -8.92
CA ILE A 74 -0.83 0.51 -7.57
C ILE A 74 -1.71 1.30 -6.58
N THR A 75 -2.12 2.50 -6.97
CA THR A 75 -2.91 3.40 -6.12
C THR A 75 -4.36 2.94 -5.96
N VAL A 76 -4.94 2.35 -7.01
CA VAL A 76 -6.31 1.82 -7.02
C VAL A 76 -6.41 0.57 -6.14
N ARG A 77 -5.41 -0.33 -6.22
CA ARG A 77 -5.32 -1.50 -5.36
C ARG A 77 -5.17 -1.10 -3.89
N LEU A 78 -4.36 -0.08 -3.60
CA LEU A 78 -4.25 0.50 -2.25
C LEU A 78 -5.56 1.08 -1.73
N GLU A 79 -6.33 1.74 -2.59
CA GLU A 79 -7.65 2.27 -2.22
C GLU A 79 -8.62 1.14 -1.85
N LYS A 80 -8.68 0.08 -2.66
CA LYS A 80 -9.51 -1.11 -2.38
C LYS A 80 -9.13 -1.73 -1.03
N VAL A 81 -7.84 -1.87 -0.76
CA VAL A 81 -7.30 -2.34 0.53
C VAL A 81 -7.76 -1.43 1.67
N ALA A 82 -7.57 -0.11 1.54
CA ALA A 82 -7.97 0.85 2.57
C ALA A 82 -9.47 0.78 2.87
N LEU A 83 -10.32 0.73 1.84
CA LEU A 83 -11.77 0.61 1.99
C LEU A 83 -12.19 -0.68 2.72
N LEU A 84 -11.58 -1.81 2.38
CA LEU A 84 -11.85 -3.08 3.05
C LEU A 84 -11.48 -3.02 4.54
N ILE A 85 -10.35 -2.42 4.88
CA ILE A 85 -9.88 -2.31 6.27
C ILE A 85 -10.77 -1.35 7.09
N ILE A 86 -11.18 -0.21 6.52
CA ILE A 86 -12.13 0.72 7.15
C ILE A 86 -13.46 0.00 7.46
N GLN A 87 -13.95 -0.83 6.53
CA GLN A 87 -15.17 -1.61 6.76
C GLN A 87 -15.03 -2.60 7.93
N TYR A 88 -13.83 -3.12 8.18
CA TYR A 88 -13.56 -3.98 9.34
C TYR A 88 -13.55 -3.22 10.66
N GLU A 89 -13.00 -2.01 10.69
CA GLU A 89 -13.01 -1.16 11.89
C GLU A 89 -14.43 -0.70 12.25
N ALA A 90 -15.22 -0.27 11.27
CA ALA A 90 -16.59 0.21 11.47
C ALA A 90 -17.54 -0.85 12.06
N ARG A 91 -17.20 -2.14 11.96
CA ARG A 91 -18.01 -3.26 12.48
C ARG A 91 -17.63 -3.69 13.90
N ASP A 92 -17.01 -2.77 14.66
CA ASP A 92 -16.62 -2.93 16.06
C ASP A 92 -15.72 -4.15 16.25
N GLY A 93 -14.45 -4.04 15.80
CA GLY A 93 -13.40 -5.07 15.61
C GLY A 93 -13.12 -6.08 16.73
N LYS A 94 -13.96 -6.12 17.75
CA LYS A 94 -14.03 -7.08 18.85
C LYS A 94 -14.52 -8.47 18.44
N ASN A 95 -15.27 -8.64 17.34
CA ASN A 95 -15.85 -9.93 16.93
C ASN A 95 -15.68 -10.29 15.44
N LEU A 96 -14.45 -10.19 14.91
CA LEU A 96 -14.16 -10.68 13.56
C LEU A 96 -14.35 -12.20 13.47
N SER A 97 -15.26 -12.64 12.60
CA SER A 97 -15.47 -14.05 12.28
C SER A 97 -14.23 -14.70 11.64
N LYS A 98 -14.16 -16.03 11.62
CA LYS A 98 -13.06 -16.78 10.97
C LYS A 98 -12.87 -16.38 9.49
N LYS A 99 -13.97 -16.13 8.77
CA LYS A 99 -13.94 -15.66 7.37
C LYS A 99 -13.36 -14.25 7.26
N GLU A 100 -13.68 -13.36 8.19
CA GLU A 100 -13.16 -11.98 8.19
C GLU A 100 -11.67 -11.95 8.55
N LYS A 101 -11.22 -12.80 9.48
CA LYS A 101 -9.79 -12.99 9.76
C LYS A 101 -9.02 -13.50 8.54
N GLN A 102 -9.58 -14.46 7.79
CA GLN A 102 -8.97 -14.91 6.52
C GLN A 102 -8.92 -13.79 5.48
N ARG A 103 -9.99 -13.00 5.36
CA ARG A 103 -10.00 -11.83 4.46
C ARG A 103 -8.96 -10.78 4.85
N LEU A 104 -8.79 -10.51 6.14
CA LEU A 104 -7.69 -9.66 6.62
C LEU A 104 -6.32 -10.24 6.27
N GLY A 105 -6.15 -11.57 6.30
CA GLY A 105 -4.95 -12.23 5.80
C GLY A 105 -4.68 -11.90 4.32
N TYR A 106 -5.68 -12.05 3.46
CA TYR A 106 -5.56 -11.69 2.04
C TYR A 106 -5.26 -10.20 1.83
N VAL A 107 -5.83 -9.34 2.67
CA VAL A 107 -5.55 -7.90 2.63
C VAL A 107 -4.09 -7.60 2.98
N VAL A 108 -3.52 -8.30 3.96
CA VAL A 108 -2.10 -8.18 4.32
C VAL A 108 -1.20 -8.66 3.18
N GLU A 109 -1.52 -9.80 2.58
CA GLU A 109 -0.78 -10.34 1.42
C GLU A 109 -0.83 -9.37 0.23
N GLU A 110 -1.98 -8.74 -0.02
CA GLU A 110 -2.13 -7.75 -1.08
C GLU A 110 -1.29 -6.49 -0.82
N ILE A 111 -1.20 -6.03 0.43
CA ILE A 111 -0.31 -4.92 0.81
C ILE A 111 1.16 -5.26 0.53
N GLU A 112 1.59 -6.46 0.91
CA GLU A 112 2.97 -6.94 0.69
C GLU A 112 3.25 -7.04 -0.82
N CYS A 113 2.31 -7.56 -1.60
CA CYS A 113 2.38 -7.62 -3.06
C CYS A 113 2.48 -6.22 -3.70
N ILE A 114 1.67 -5.26 -3.26
CA ILE A 114 1.72 -3.87 -3.74
C ILE A 114 3.11 -3.26 -3.45
N TYR A 115 3.66 -3.51 -2.27
CA TYR A 115 5.01 -3.05 -1.92
C TYR A 115 6.07 -3.65 -2.86
N ASP A 116 6.06 -4.97 -3.07
CA ASP A 116 7.01 -5.65 -3.94
C ASP A 116 6.93 -5.16 -5.39
N HIS A 117 5.71 -4.97 -5.90
CA HIS A 117 5.49 -4.43 -7.24
C HIS A 117 6.01 -2.99 -7.35
N SER A 118 5.69 -2.14 -6.37
CA SER A 118 6.15 -0.75 -6.34
C SER A 118 7.68 -0.67 -6.30
N LYS A 119 8.32 -1.55 -5.54
CA LYS A 119 9.79 -1.66 -5.48
C LYS A 119 10.38 -2.12 -6.81
N ALA A 120 9.79 -3.12 -7.45
CA ALA A 120 10.23 -3.61 -8.76
C ALA A 120 10.14 -2.54 -9.84
N LEU A 121 9.04 -1.77 -9.86
CA LEU A 121 8.87 -0.65 -10.80
C LEU A 121 9.90 0.47 -10.57
N MET A 122 10.18 0.80 -9.31
CA MET A 122 11.24 1.76 -8.96
C MET A 122 12.62 1.29 -9.45
N LEU A 123 12.92 -0.01 -9.35
CA LEU A 123 14.18 -0.59 -9.82
C LEU A 123 14.27 -0.63 -11.35
N ALA A 124 13.20 -1.06 -12.03
CA ALA A 124 13.14 -1.09 -13.49
C ALA A 124 13.40 0.31 -14.08
N ASN A 125 12.80 1.34 -13.48
CA ASN A 125 13.03 2.73 -13.87
C ASN A 125 14.48 3.20 -13.67
N VAL A 126 15.21 2.69 -12.68
CA VAL A 126 16.64 2.99 -12.52
C VAL A 126 17.49 2.28 -13.58
N LEU A 127 17.13 1.05 -13.96
CA LEU A 127 17.83 0.29 -15.00
C LEU A 127 17.67 0.95 -16.38
N ASP A 128 16.47 1.47 -16.67
CA ASP A 128 16.18 2.16 -17.93
C ASP A 128 16.97 3.48 -18.06
N VAL A 129 17.08 4.25 -16.97
CA VAL A 129 17.86 5.50 -16.94
C VAL A 129 19.37 5.25 -17.02
N THR A 130 19.87 4.10 -16.56
CA THR A 130 21.32 3.90 -16.43
C THR A 130 22.02 3.31 -17.64
N GLY A 131 21.34 2.59 -18.56
CA GLY A 131 21.85 2.18 -19.89
C GLY A 131 23.27 1.57 -20.01
N SER A 132 23.98 1.36 -18.91
CA SER A 132 25.44 1.23 -18.87
C SER A 132 25.90 0.41 -17.66
N PHE A 133 25.19 -0.67 -17.31
CA PHE A 133 25.84 -1.75 -16.58
C PHE A 133 26.46 -2.69 -17.62
N LYS A 134 27.71 -2.39 -18.01
CA LYS A 134 28.59 -3.41 -18.60
C LYS A 134 29.03 -4.32 -17.46
N LEU A 135 28.62 -5.59 -17.53
CA LEU A 135 29.16 -6.69 -16.72
C LEU A 135 30.68 -6.81 -16.93
#